data_AF-A0A537DYZ0-F1
#
_entry.id   AF-A0A537DYZ0-F1
#
_cell.length_a   1.000
_cell.length_b   1.000
_cell.length_c   1.000
_cell.angle_alpha   90.00
_cell.angle_beta   90.00
_cell.angle_gamma   90.00
#
_symmetry.space_group_name_H-M   'P 1'
#
loop_
_entity.id
_entity.type
_entity.pdbx_description
1 polymer ?
#
loop_
_entity_poly.entity_id
_entity_poly.type
_entity_poly.pdbx_seq_one_letter_code
_entity_poly.pdbx_strand_id
1 'polypeptide(L)'
;MRHVAEEFLRHQGRRPARGVRSAGGRKVAVKRGQGRPQKIGDLIQRELSDLLYRELRDPRVGMVTITSVDVSPDMSHALVYFTCLDAGQADPAAQGLKRAAGFLRSQLAKRVTLYSMPELRFQYDESIARADLQDVKKIFGAKKAGHAGTLDPLASGLLVVLFGEATKFAGPQLDADKEYLATLKLGERTSTADAEGRLLEKKAVEVSNDAVLSVLARFRGAIEQLPPMHSALKRGGVPLYKLARRGETVERKARPVQIFELEKLAFESPALEIRVRCSKGTYIRTLAEDIGNALGTGAHLTALRRTGCGPFRVADAVTLEALTALQEAGRRERLLPLGALVGDLPQRRLDAAEEARFRKGQALSMPGLAVGIFALLRPDGSVIGLGKADAAGALKPLRLTATMQAADNQLESPA
;
A
#
# COMPACT_ATOMS: atom_id res chain seq x y z
N MET A 1 -15.54 21.06 1.32
CA MET A 1 -15.67 19.79 0.56
C MET A 1 -16.34 19.89 -0.82
N ARG A 2 -17.38 20.70 -1.07
CA ARG A 2 -18.09 20.69 -2.39
C ARG A 2 -17.58 21.67 -3.47
N HIS A 3 -17.09 22.85 -3.10
CA HIS A 3 -16.83 23.91 -4.10
C HIS A 3 -15.63 23.67 -5.04
N VAL A 4 -14.57 22.99 -4.59
CA VAL A 4 -13.34 22.81 -5.39
C VAL A 4 -13.42 21.59 -6.32
N ALA A 5 -14.14 20.54 -5.91
CA ALA A 5 -14.37 19.35 -6.74
C ALA A 5 -15.35 19.62 -7.89
N GLU A 6 -16.33 20.51 -7.70
CA GLU A 6 -17.27 20.91 -8.75
C GLU A 6 -16.61 21.75 -9.86
N GLU A 7 -15.61 22.58 -9.55
CA GLU A 7 -14.85 23.32 -10.58
C GLU A 7 -14.09 22.38 -11.52
N PHE A 8 -13.57 21.26 -10.99
CA PHE A 8 -12.81 20.27 -11.75
C PHE A 8 -13.65 19.58 -12.84
N LEU A 9 -14.98 19.54 -12.66
CA LEU A 9 -15.94 18.93 -13.59
C LEU A 9 -16.50 19.93 -14.63
N ARG A 10 -16.35 21.25 -14.42
CA ARG A 10 -17.06 22.28 -15.20
C ARG A 10 -16.38 22.71 -16.51
N HIS A 11 -15.18 22.24 -16.84
CA HIS A 11 -14.49 22.57 -18.09
C HIS A 11 -14.58 21.47 -19.16
N GLN A 12 -15.80 20.98 -19.42
CA GLN A 12 -16.12 20.28 -20.66
C GLN A 12 -16.92 21.20 -21.59
N GLY A 13 -16.25 21.69 -22.64
CA GLY A 13 -16.92 22.11 -23.88
C GLY A 13 -16.83 23.58 -24.24
N ARG A 14 -16.07 23.87 -25.29
CA ARG A 14 -16.52 24.66 -26.45
C ARG A 14 -15.48 24.55 -27.59
N ARG A 15 -15.93 24.00 -28.73
CA ARG A 15 -15.18 23.99 -30.01
C ARG A 15 -15.24 25.37 -30.67
N PRO A 16 -14.31 25.66 -31.59
CA PRO A 16 -14.74 26.03 -32.93
C PRO A 16 -14.08 25.18 -34.04
N ALA A 17 -14.58 25.38 -35.26
CA ALA A 17 -14.49 24.49 -36.41
C ALA A 17 -13.50 24.95 -37.51
N ARG A 18 -13.20 23.99 -38.40
CA ARG A 18 -12.71 24.07 -39.80
C ARG A 18 -11.24 24.43 -40.10
N GLY A 19 -10.64 23.58 -40.97
CA GLY A 19 -9.41 23.79 -41.75
C GLY A 19 -8.94 22.48 -42.40
N VAL A 20 -8.55 22.52 -43.68
CA VAL A 20 -8.56 21.40 -44.66
C VAL A 20 -7.20 20.67 -44.82
N ARG A 21 -7.31 19.41 -45.27
CA ARG A 21 -6.33 18.36 -45.68
C ARG A 21 -4.91 18.78 -46.14
N SER A 22 -3.91 17.94 -45.82
CA SER A 22 -3.02 17.29 -46.82
C SER A 22 -2.42 15.98 -46.27
N ALA A 23 -1.85 15.16 -47.15
CA ALA A 23 -1.81 13.70 -47.11
C ALA A 23 -0.43 13.07 -46.75
N GLY A 24 -0.46 11.80 -46.34
CA GLY A 24 0.66 10.85 -46.53
C GLY A 24 1.38 10.37 -45.26
N GLY A 25 1.03 9.17 -44.78
CA GLY A 25 1.83 8.44 -43.78
C GLY A 25 1.06 7.32 -43.08
N ARG A 26 1.44 6.06 -43.33
CA ARG A 26 0.81 4.82 -42.83
C ARG A 26 0.41 4.91 -41.34
N LYS A 27 -0.89 4.71 -41.07
CA LYS A 27 -1.42 4.56 -39.71
C LYS A 27 -1.01 3.20 -39.13
N VAL A 28 -0.05 3.20 -38.22
CA VAL A 28 -0.05 2.21 -37.13
C VAL A 28 -0.94 2.78 -36.04
N ALA A 29 -2.10 2.17 -35.84
CA ALA A 29 -3.01 2.53 -34.76
C ALA A 29 -2.37 2.18 -33.41
N VAL A 30 -1.83 3.17 -32.72
CA VAL A 30 -1.45 3.03 -31.31
C VAL A 30 -2.73 2.95 -30.49
N LYS A 31 -2.95 1.79 -29.86
CA LYS A 31 -4.04 1.53 -28.90
C LYS A 31 -4.05 2.63 -27.83
N ARG A 32 -5.25 3.16 -27.53
CA ARG A 32 -5.54 4.06 -26.40
C ARG A 32 -4.94 3.48 -25.10
N GLY A 33 -3.78 3.99 -24.68
CA GLY A 33 -3.07 3.52 -23.51
C GLY A 33 -2.41 4.69 -22.77
N GLN A 34 -2.88 4.94 -21.55
CA GLN A 34 -2.38 5.92 -20.57
C GLN A 34 -2.55 7.38 -20.98
N GLY A 35 -3.49 8.07 -20.34
CA GLY A 35 -3.66 9.51 -20.49
C GLY A 35 -2.40 10.24 -20.04
N ARG A 36 -1.92 11.17 -20.87
CA ARG A 36 -0.83 12.13 -20.56
C ARG A 36 -0.93 12.74 -19.14
N PRO A 37 -2.12 13.11 -18.61
CA PRO A 37 -2.24 13.65 -17.25
C PRO A 37 -1.71 12.71 -16.15
N GLN A 38 -1.86 11.40 -16.33
CA GLN A 38 -1.49 10.43 -15.30
C GLN A 38 0.02 10.27 -15.16
N LYS A 39 0.73 10.23 -16.29
CA LYS A 39 2.21 10.21 -16.30
C LYS A 39 2.79 11.50 -15.71
N ILE A 40 2.12 12.62 -15.95
CA ILE A 40 2.50 13.92 -15.40
C ILE A 40 2.25 13.94 -13.88
N GLY A 41 1.11 13.44 -13.40
CA GLY A 41 0.83 13.34 -11.97
C GLY A 41 1.87 12.50 -11.22
N ASP A 42 2.22 11.32 -11.74
CA ASP A 42 3.24 10.45 -11.13
C ASP A 42 4.66 11.10 -11.15
N LEU A 43 4.94 11.98 -12.12
CA LEU A 43 6.19 12.73 -12.19
C LEU A 43 6.20 13.89 -11.18
N ILE A 44 5.13 14.71 -11.16
CA ILE A 44 4.97 15.81 -10.20
C ILE A 44 5.02 15.29 -8.77
N GLN A 45 4.34 14.18 -8.46
CA GLN A 45 4.36 13.57 -7.13
C GLN A 45 5.79 13.30 -6.65
N ARG A 46 6.61 12.67 -7.50
CA ARG A 46 7.98 12.27 -7.17
C ARG A 46 8.87 13.46 -6.91
N GLU A 47 8.87 14.42 -7.83
CA GLU A 47 9.72 15.61 -7.73
C GLU A 47 9.28 16.52 -6.58
N LEU A 48 7.97 16.65 -6.36
CA LEU A 48 7.44 17.45 -5.26
C LEU A 48 7.78 16.82 -3.90
N SER A 49 7.78 15.49 -3.81
CA SER A 49 8.19 14.78 -2.59
C SER A 49 9.67 15.04 -2.25
N ASP A 50 10.57 15.00 -3.24
CA ASP A 50 11.99 15.32 -3.04
C ASP A 50 12.20 16.80 -2.67
N LEU A 51 11.42 17.69 -3.28
CA LEU A 51 11.55 19.12 -3.06
C LEU A 51 11.09 19.54 -1.66
N LEU A 52 9.95 19.02 -1.21
CA LEU A 52 9.46 19.25 0.16
C LEU A 52 10.44 18.72 1.20
N TYR A 53 11.15 17.63 0.88
CA TYR A 53 12.18 17.06 1.77
C TYR A 53 13.44 17.93 1.88
N ARG A 54 13.90 18.51 0.77
CA ARG A 54 15.20 19.21 0.73
C ARG A 54 15.11 20.72 0.96
N GLU A 55 14.06 21.35 0.46
CA GLU A 55 14.04 22.81 0.26
C GLU A 55 12.99 23.53 1.11
N LEU A 56 11.97 22.83 1.62
CA LEU A 56 10.92 23.48 2.40
C LEU A 56 11.20 23.42 3.91
N ARG A 57 11.77 24.50 4.45
CA ARG A 57 12.00 24.71 5.89
C ARG A 57 10.97 25.69 6.49
N ASP A 58 9.68 25.37 6.36
CA ASP A 58 8.62 26.15 7.01
C ASP A 58 8.18 25.46 8.32
N PRO A 59 8.36 26.09 9.50
CA PRO A 59 7.97 25.54 10.79
C PRO A 59 6.47 25.18 10.89
N ARG A 60 5.61 25.82 10.09
CA ARG A 60 4.14 25.61 10.08
C ARG A 60 3.71 24.47 9.18
N VAL A 61 4.56 24.08 8.22
CA VAL A 61 4.28 22.94 7.33
C VAL A 61 4.58 21.62 8.02
N GLY A 62 5.52 21.60 8.96
CA GLY A 62 5.91 20.38 9.64
C GLY A 62 6.39 19.32 8.65
N MET A 63 6.36 18.05 9.06
CA MET A 63 6.75 16.95 8.19
C MET A 63 5.55 16.46 7.37
N VAL A 64 5.57 16.78 6.07
CA VAL A 64 4.52 16.43 5.10
C VAL A 64 4.99 15.33 4.15
N THR A 65 4.06 14.47 3.76
CA THR A 65 4.25 13.44 2.72
C THR A 65 3.19 13.58 1.62
N ILE A 66 3.61 13.52 0.35
CA ILE A 66 2.69 13.58 -0.80
C ILE A 66 2.21 12.17 -1.16
N THR A 67 0.93 11.91 -0.97
CA THR A 67 0.33 10.58 -1.18
C THR A 67 -0.02 10.34 -2.65
N SER A 68 -0.48 11.37 -3.36
CA SER A 68 -0.80 11.29 -4.78
C SER A 68 -0.97 12.67 -5.42
N VAL A 69 -0.91 12.72 -6.75
CA VAL A 69 -1.21 13.92 -7.54
C VAL A 69 -2.16 13.56 -8.67
N ASP A 70 -3.33 14.19 -8.69
CA ASP A 70 -4.31 14.09 -9.76
C ASP A 70 -4.24 15.33 -10.64
N VAL A 71 -3.94 15.14 -11.93
CA VAL A 71 -3.80 16.21 -12.91
C VAL A 71 -5.06 16.28 -13.76
N SER A 72 -5.58 17.50 -13.96
CA SER A 72 -6.76 17.74 -14.79
C SER A 72 -6.52 17.30 -16.24
N PRO A 73 -7.57 16.91 -17.00
CA PRO A 73 -7.41 16.45 -18.39
C PRO A 73 -6.72 17.46 -19.32
N ASP A 74 -6.93 18.75 -19.07
CA ASP A 74 -6.31 19.89 -19.75
C ASP A 74 -4.92 20.27 -19.18
N MET A 75 -4.47 19.60 -18.12
CA MET A 75 -3.18 19.78 -17.44
C MET A 75 -2.97 21.17 -16.82
N SER A 76 -4.05 21.93 -16.60
CA SER A 76 -4.01 23.27 -16.00
C SER A 76 -3.90 23.22 -14.47
N HIS A 77 -4.45 22.18 -13.83
CA HIS A 77 -4.47 22.03 -12.38
C HIS A 77 -3.93 20.66 -11.94
N ALA A 78 -3.25 20.64 -10.81
CA ALA A 78 -2.78 19.43 -10.14
C ALA A 78 -3.24 19.47 -8.68
N LEU A 79 -4.14 18.55 -8.33
CA LEU A 79 -4.57 18.33 -6.96
C LEU A 79 -3.58 17.37 -6.28
N VAL A 80 -2.83 17.91 -5.34
CA VAL A 80 -1.78 17.24 -4.58
C VAL A 80 -2.36 16.81 -3.23
N TYR A 81 -2.49 15.51 -3.04
CA TYR A 81 -2.92 14.94 -1.77
C TYR A 81 -1.71 14.74 -0.85
N PHE A 82 -1.86 15.12 0.42
CA PHE A 82 -0.77 15.04 1.39
C PHE A 82 -1.22 14.57 2.78
N THR A 83 -0.30 14.02 3.55
CA THR A 83 -0.48 13.64 4.96
C THR A 83 0.53 14.37 5.85
N CYS A 84 0.24 14.40 7.15
CA CYS A 84 1.07 14.99 8.18
C CYS A 84 1.30 13.96 9.30
N LEU A 85 2.45 14.03 9.95
CA LEU A 85 2.81 13.18 11.08
C LEU A 85 1.79 13.28 12.24
N ASP A 86 1.30 14.50 12.50
CA ASP A 86 0.26 14.81 13.48
C ASP A 86 -0.98 15.31 12.73
N ALA A 87 -2.12 14.63 12.92
CA ALA A 87 -3.39 15.04 12.33
C ALA A 87 -3.83 16.43 12.82
N GLY A 88 -3.41 16.85 14.03
CA GLY A 88 -3.62 18.21 14.54
C GLY A 88 -2.85 19.29 13.77
N GLN A 89 -1.87 18.90 12.94
CA GLN A 89 -1.10 19.80 12.08
C GLN A 89 -1.63 19.86 10.63
N ALA A 90 -2.70 19.13 10.30
CA ALA A 90 -3.25 19.09 8.94
C ALA A 90 -3.61 20.48 8.40
N ASP A 91 -4.30 21.30 9.21
CA ASP A 91 -4.73 22.65 8.83
C ASP A 91 -3.55 23.64 8.71
N PRO A 92 -2.62 23.73 9.69
CA PRO A 92 -1.38 24.50 9.54
C PRO A 92 -0.57 24.11 8.31
N ALA A 93 -0.41 22.80 8.05
CA ALA A 93 0.33 22.30 6.91
C ALA A 93 -0.34 22.60 5.57
N ALA A 94 -1.67 22.44 5.49
CA ALA A 94 -2.45 22.84 4.32
C ALA A 94 -2.23 24.33 3.99
N GLN A 95 -2.26 25.21 4.99
CA GLN A 95 -2.05 26.63 4.80
C GLN A 95 -0.62 26.96 4.37
N GLY A 96 0.39 26.32 4.98
CA GLY A 96 1.78 26.52 4.61
C GLY A 96 2.08 26.05 3.18
N LEU A 97 1.60 24.87 2.79
CA LEU A 97 1.71 24.37 1.41
C LEU A 97 0.97 25.26 0.41
N LYS A 98 -0.20 25.78 0.77
CA LYS A 98 -0.95 26.73 -0.07
C LYS A 98 -0.16 28.00 -0.32
N ARG A 99 0.54 28.53 0.69
CA ARG A 99 1.44 29.70 0.54
C ARG A 99 2.69 29.37 -0.27
N ALA A 100 3.24 28.18 -0.08
CA ALA A 100 4.41 27.71 -0.82
C ALA A 100 4.09 27.27 -2.26
N ALA A 101 2.82 27.11 -2.64
CA ALA A 101 2.40 26.55 -3.92
C ALA A 101 3.07 27.22 -5.14
N GLY A 102 3.17 28.55 -5.14
CA GLY A 102 3.85 29.29 -6.21
C GLY A 102 5.36 29.00 -6.31
N PHE A 103 6.04 28.92 -5.16
CA PHE A 103 7.45 28.55 -5.07
C PHE A 103 7.68 27.10 -5.53
N LEU A 104 6.90 26.16 -4.98
CA LEU A 104 6.98 24.73 -5.32
C LEU A 104 6.74 24.51 -6.82
N ARG A 105 5.76 25.22 -7.39
CA ARG A 105 5.47 25.21 -8.83
C ARG A 105 6.65 25.73 -9.65
N SER A 106 7.29 26.83 -9.24
CA SER A 106 8.45 27.40 -9.92
C SER A 106 9.64 26.44 -9.91
N GLN A 107 9.91 25.77 -8.78
CA GLN A 107 11.00 24.81 -8.71
C GLN A 107 10.71 23.53 -9.50
N LEU A 108 9.48 23.03 -9.45
CA LEU A 108 9.05 21.91 -10.30
C LEU A 108 9.23 22.23 -11.79
N ALA A 109 8.94 23.46 -12.22
CA ALA A 109 9.10 23.87 -13.61
C ALA A 109 10.56 23.79 -14.11
N LYS A 110 11.55 23.86 -13.21
CA LYS A 110 12.97 23.65 -13.53
C LYS A 110 13.35 22.18 -13.68
N ARG A 111 12.62 21.28 -12.99
CA ARG A 111 12.93 19.84 -12.90
C ARG A 111 12.10 18.99 -13.87
N VAL A 112 10.95 19.51 -14.30
CA VAL A 112 9.96 18.77 -15.10
C VAL A 112 9.65 19.54 -16.38
N THR A 113 10.03 18.96 -17.53
CA THR A 113 9.80 19.56 -18.85
C THR A 113 8.32 19.47 -19.24
N LEU A 114 7.58 20.56 -19.03
CA LEU A 114 6.20 20.73 -19.46
C LEU A 114 6.02 22.06 -20.17
N TYR A 115 5.09 22.11 -21.13
CA TYR A 115 4.73 23.36 -21.81
C TYR A 115 4.17 24.40 -20.83
N SER A 116 3.40 23.93 -19.84
CA SER A 116 2.93 24.73 -18.72
C SER A 116 2.89 23.85 -17.48
N MET A 117 3.45 24.34 -16.37
CA MET A 117 3.36 23.67 -15.08
C MET A 117 1.98 23.94 -14.47
N PRO A 118 1.19 22.91 -14.12
CA PRO A 118 -0.13 23.10 -13.52
C PRO A 118 -0.07 23.90 -12.23
N GLU A 119 -1.19 24.57 -11.91
CA GLU A 119 -1.41 25.14 -10.59
C GLU A 119 -1.51 24.01 -9.56
N LEU A 120 -0.71 24.08 -8.49
CA LEU A 120 -0.73 23.11 -7.40
C LEU A 120 -1.79 23.49 -6.38
N ARG A 121 -2.75 22.60 -6.13
CA ARG A 121 -3.72 22.71 -5.03
C ARG A 121 -3.46 21.59 -4.05
N PHE A 122 -3.37 21.89 -2.76
CA PHE A 122 -3.06 20.89 -1.73
C PHE A 122 -4.32 20.49 -0.98
N GLN A 123 -4.49 19.19 -0.76
CA GLN A 123 -5.59 18.63 0.01
C GLN A 123 -5.06 17.58 0.99
N TYR A 124 -5.45 17.72 2.25
CA TYR A 124 -5.13 16.72 3.26
C TYR A 124 -5.84 15.40 2.93
N ASP A 125 -5.09 14.31 2.96
CA ASP A 125 -5.57 12.96 2.69
C ASP A 125 -5.93 12.28 4.01
N GLU A 126 -7.16 12.55 4.48
CA GLU A 126 -7.71 11.95 5.71
C GLU A 126 -7.67 10.42 5.67
N SER A 127 -7.73 9.83 4.47
CA SER A 127 -7.66 8.38 4.28
C SER A 127 -6.25 7.80 4.48
N ILE A 128 -5.22 8.60 4.79
CA ILE A 128 -3.85 8.10 4.96
C ILE A 128 -3.20 8.67 6.25
N ALA A 129 -4.03 9.13 7.19
CA ALA A 129 -3.63 9.89 8.38
C ALA A 129 -2.88 9.09 9.49
N ARG A 130 -2.11 8.05 9.17
CA ARG A 130 -1.29 7.33 10.17
C ARG A 130 0.09 7.01 9.64
N ALA A 131 1.09 7.37 10.46
CA ALA A 131 2.50 6.94 10.43
C ALA A 131 2.94 6.45 9.05
N ASP A 132 3.21 7.39 8.16
CA ASP A 132 3.52 7.01 6.80
C ASP A 132 4.90 6.34 6.75
N LEU A 133 5.08 5.48 5.75
CA LEU A 133 6.36 4.82 5.50
C LEU A 133 7.53 5.84 5.39
N GLN A 134 7.25 7.09 5.01
CA GLN A 134 8.26 8.13 4.89
C GLN A 134 8.68 8.67 6.25
N ASP A 135 7.78 8.75 7.22
CA ASP A 135 8.05 9.17 8.59
C ASP A 135 9.04 8.22 9.22
N VAL A 136 8.73 6.92 9.16
CA VAL A 136 9.60 5.87 9.67
C VAL A 136 10.93 5.87 8.90
N LYS A 137 10.91 6.03 7.57
CA LYS A 137 12.14 6.15 6.76
C LYS A 137 13.03 7.30 7.24
N LYS A 138 12.46 8.46 7.54
CA LYS A 138 13.19 9.65 8.02
C LYS A 138 13.72 9.46 9.43
N ILE A 139 12.93 8.91 10.34
CA ILE A 139 13.33 8.59 11.73
C ILE A 139 14.59 7.72 11.77
N PHE A 140 14.70 6.79 10.82
CA PHE A 140 15.84 5.91 10.65
C PHE A 140 16.94 6.43 9.72
N GLY A 141 16.78 7.61 9.10
CA GLY A 141 17.73 8.14 8.13
C GLY A 141 17.95 7.22 6.92
N ALA A 142 17.00 6.34 6.60
CA ALA A 142 17.18 5.28 5.63
C ALA A 142 17.09 5.81 4.19
N LYS A 143 18.07 5.49 3.34
CA LYS A 143 18.03 5.84 1.90
C LYS A 143 16.82 5.22 1.19
N LYS A 144 16.45 4.00 1.58
CA LYS A 144 15.37 3.21 0.99
C LYS A 144 14.51 2.57 2.08
N ALA A 145 13.20 2.69 1.94
CA ALA A 145 12.23 1.99 2.78
C ALA A 145 11.05 1.47 1.93
N GLY A 146 10.41 0.41 2.38
CA GLY A 146 9.22 -0.22 1.82
C GLY A 146 8.36 -0.82 2.94
N HIS A 147 7.16 -1.29 2.63
CA HIS A 147 6.34 -2.04 3.58
C HIS A 147 5.87 -3.38 2.98
N ALA A 148 5.58 -4.37 3.82
CA ALA A 148 5.10 -5.68 3.39
C ALA A 148 3.56 -5.83 3.41
N GLY A 149 2.84 -4.73 3.31
CA GLY A 149 1.39 -4.74 3.09
C GLY A 149 0.74 -3.47 3.64
N THR A 150 -0.04 -2.79 2.80
CA THR A 150 -0.77 -1.58 3.20
C THR A 150 -1.81 -1.93 4.26
N LEU A 151 -2.06 -0.99 5.17
CA LEU A 151 -3.21 -1.00 6.08
C LEU A 151 -4.28 -0.09 5.49
N ASP A 152 -5.55 -0.48 5.65
CA ASP A 152 -6.66 0.41 5.32
C ASP A 152 -6.61 1.66 6.21
N PRO A 153 -7.17 2.80 5.77
CA PRO A 153 -7.12 4.07 6.51
C PRO A 153 -7.61 3.97 7.96
N LEU A 154 -8.79 3.35 8.15
CA LEU A 154 -9.38 3.13 9.47
C LEU A 154 -8.58 2.13 10.33
N ALA A 155 -7.70 1.34 9.70
CA ALA A 155 -7.07 0.22 10.36
C ALA A 155 -5.93 0.69 11.28
N SER A 156 -5.73 -0.08 12.34
CA SER A 156 -4.55 0.01 13.20
C SER A 156 -3.74 -1.29 13.14
N GLY A 157 -2.67 -1.35 13.90
CA GLY A 157 -1.93 -2.58 14.16
C GLY A 157 -0.65 -2.70 13.34
N LEU A 158 -0.26 -3.94 13.06
CA LEU A 158 1.07 -4.27 12.59
C LEU A 158 1.32 -3.78 11.15
N LEU A 159 2.34 -2.94 10.97
CA LEU A 159 2.91 -2.59 9.67
C LEU A 159 4.38 -3.02 9.63
N VAL A 160 4.69 -4.03 8.82
CA VAL A 160 6.08 -4.49 8.63
C VAL A 160 6.78 -3.54 7.68
N VAL A 161 7.72 -2.77 8.21
CA VAL A 161 8.56 -1.81 7.47
C VAL A 161 9.92 -2.44 7.17
N LEU A 162 10.37 -2.28 5.94
CA LEU A 162 11.59 -2.86 5.40
C LEU A 162 12.53 -1.73 4.99
N PHE A 163 13.80 -1.79 5.39
CA PHE A 163 14.80 -0.78 5.02
C PHE A 163 15.91 -1.36 4.16
N GLY A 164 16.47 -0.55 3.27
CA GLY A 164 17.64 -0.91 2.47
C GLY A 164 17.45 -2.24 1.73
N GLU A 165 18.34 -3.19 1.99
CA GLU A 165 18.36 -4.52 1.39
C GLU A 165 17.14 -5.37 1.74
N ALA A 166 16.55 -5.17 2.93
CA ALA A 166 15.34 -5.89 3.37
C ALA A 166 14.17 -5.69 2.40
N THR A 167 14.12 -4.54 1.71
CA THR A 167 13.07 -4.27 0.70
C THR A 167 13.06 -5.26 -0.46
N LYS A 168 14.18 -5.95 -0.73
CA LYS A 168 14.26 -7.01 -1.76
C LYS A 168 13.47 -8.27 -1.38
N PHE A 169 13.16 -8.44 -0.10
CA PHE A 169 12.46 -9.59 0.49
C PHE A 169 10.98 -9.29 0.78
N ALA A 170 10.44 -8.17 0.28
CA ALA A 170 9.05 -7.80 0.50
C ALA A 170 8.04 -8.81 -0.08
N GLY A 171 8.40 -9.49 -1.17
CA GLY A 171 7.50 -10.41 -1.89
C GLY A 171 6.92 -11.52 -1.01
N PRO A 172 7.75 -12.39 -0.40
CA PRO A 172 7.27 -13.41 0.54
C PRO A 172 6.37 -12.86 1.64
N GLN A 173 6.67 -11.67 2.16
CA GLN A 173 5.89 -11.06 3.25
C GLN A 173 4.55 -10.46 2.78
N LEU A 174 4.51 -9.89 1.58
CA LEU A 174 3.25 -9.54 0.92
C LEU A 174 2.38 -10.78 0.68
N ASP A 175 3.02 -11.93 0.48
CA ASP A 175 2.36 -13.20 0.21
C ASP A 175 1.96 -13.99 1.45
N ALA A 176 2.54 -13.68 2.61
CA ALA A 176 2.27 -14.36 3.87
C ALA A 176 0.80 -14.26 4.30
N ASP A 177 0.39 -15.09 5.26
CA ASP A 177 -0.92 -14.98 5.87
C ASP A 177 -1.02 -13.75 6.78
N LYS A 178 -2.23 -13.23 6.95
CA LYS A 178 -2.51 -12.08 7.81
C LYS A 178 -3.56 -12.46 8.85
N GLU A 179 -3.44 -11.86 10.02
CA GLU A 179 -4.42 -11.98 11.09
C GLU A 179 -4.96 -10.60 11.46
N TYR A 180 -6.28 -10.53 11.67
CA TYR A 180 -6.99 -9.32 12.04
C TYR A 180 -7.98 -9.56 13.17
N LEU A 181 -8.15 -8.52 13.98
CA LEU A 181 -9.33 -8.29 14.80
C LEU A 181 -10.19 -7.25 14.09
N ALA A 182 -11.48 -7.52 13.94
CA ALA A 182 -12.40 -6.63 13.24
C ALA A 182 -13.72 -6.50 13.99
N THR A 183 -14.26 -5.28 14.03
CA THR A 183 -15.60 -4.99 14.53
C THR A 183 -16.47 -4.58 13.35
N LEU A 184 -17.55 -5.32 13.17
CA LEU A 184 -18.57 -5.11 12.15
C LEU A 184 -19.77 -4.46 12.83
N LYS A 185 -20.36 -3.45 12.18
CA LYS A 185 -21.67 -2.93 12.58
C LYS A 185 -22.73 -3.47 11.62
N LEU A 186 -23.58 -4.36 12.12
CA LEU A 186 -24.70 -4.91 11.39
C LEU A 186 -25.82 -3.86 11.22
N GLY A 187 -26.64 -4.03 10.19
CA GLY A 187 -27.81 -3.19 9.95
C GLY A 187 -27.50 -1.89 9.20
N GLU A 188 -26.23 -1.62 8.87
CA GLU A 188 -25.83 -0.44 8.10
C GLU A 188 -24.82 -0.82 7.02
N ARG A 189 -25.06 -0.35 5.79
CA ARG A 189 -24.11 -0.47 4.68
C ARG A 189 -23.62 0.91 4.26
N THR A 190 -22.32 1.04 3.99
CA THR A 190 -21.69 2.29 3.58
C THR A 190 -21.04 2.18 2.21
N SER A 191 -20.70 3.30 1.58
CA SER A 191 -20.11 3.31 0.24
C SER A 191 -18.72 2.71 0.12
N THR A 192 -17.98 2.60 1.22
CA THR A 192 -16.60 2.12 1.29
C THR A 192 -16.47 0.83 2.09
N ALA A 193 -17.58 0.26 2.56
CA ALA A 193 -17.62 -0.94 3.41
C ALA A 193 -16.92 -0.75 4.78
N ASP A 194 -16.72 0.50 5.19
CA ASP A 194 -16.16 0.92 6.47
C ASP A 194 -16.85 2.20 6.98
N ALA A 195 -16.51 2.63 8.18
CA ALA A 195 -17.11 3.79 8.85
C ALA A 195 -16.77 5.14 8.19
N GLU A 196 -15.80 5.20 7.28
CA GLU A 196 -15.46 6.43 6.55
C GLU A 196 -16.44 6.72 5.40
N GLY A 197 -17.20 5.71 4.98
CA GLY A 197 -18.15 5.81 3.87
C GLY A 197 -19.45 6.48 4.25
N ARG A 198 -20.12 7.08 3.25
CA ARG A 198 -21.50 7.55 3.45
C ARG A 198 -22.44 6.36 3.64
N LEU A 199 -23.41 6.50 4.54
CA LEU A 199 -24.49 5.53 4.72
C LEU A 199 -25.29 5.38 3.41
N LEU A 200 -25.48 4.15 2.97
CA LEU A 200 -26.28 3.80 1.79
C LEU A 200 -27.62 3.19 2.17
N GLU A 201 -27.63 2.40 3.24
CA GLU A 201 -28.78 1.59 3.64
C GLU A 201 -28.74 1.34 5.13
N LYS A 202 -29.91 1.32 5.76
CA LYS A 202 -30.10 1.01 7.17
C LYS A 202 -31.26 0.04 7.36
N LYS A 203 -31.08 -0.99 8.18
CA LYS A 203 -32.04 -2.06 8.49
C LYS A 203 -32.06 -2.35 9.99
N ALA A 204 -33.16 -2.92 10.47
CA ALA A 204 -33.23 -3.50 11.80
C ALA A 204 -32.29 -4.73 11.89
N VAL A 205 -31.72 -4.97 13.07
CA VAL A 205 -30.82 -6.10 13.33
C VAL A 205 -31.53 -7.09 14.24
N GLU A 206 -32.24 -8.03 13.61
CA GLU A 206 -32.95 -9.12 14.28
C GLU A 206 -32.17 -10.43 14.09
N VAL A 207 -30.94 -10.45 14.59
CA VAL A 207 -29.99 -11.56 14.38
C VAL A 207 -29.68 -12.23 15.72
N SER A 208 -29.82 -13.55 15.77
CA SER A 208 -29.43 -14.35 16.94
C SER A 208 -27.94 -14.72 16.92
N ASN A 209 -27.39 -15.06 18.09
CA ASN A 209 -26.01 -15.55 18.20
C ASN A 209 -25.79 -16.82 17.34
N ASP A 210 -26.75 -17.73 17.29
CA ASP A 210 -26.64 -18.97 16.50
C ASP A 210 -26.63 -18.69 14.99
N ALA A 211 -27.41 -17.70 14.54
CA ALA A 211 -27.37 -17.26 13.14
C ALA A 211 -26.00 -16.70 12.77
N VAL A 212 -25.39 -15.89 13.64
CA VAL A 212 -24.01 -15.40 13.45
C VAL A 212 -23.03 -16.57 13.33
N LEU A 213 -23.05 -17.51 14.27
CA LEU A 213 -22.13 -18.66 14.25
C LEU A 213 -22.28 -19.51 12.99
N SER A 214 -23.52 -19.78 12.57
CA SER A 214 -23.84 -20.51 11.35
C SER A 214 -23.32 -19.80 10.10
N VAL A 215 -23.52 -18.47 10.01
CA VAL A 215 -23.03 -17.68 8.88
C VAL A 215 -21.50 -17.66 8.85
N LEU A 216 -20.82 -17.40 9.97
CA LEU A 216 -19.36 -17.37 10.01
C LEU A 216 -18.74 -18.71 9.60
N ALA A 217 -19.35 -19.84 9.94
CA ALA A 217 -18.88 -21.15 9.51
C ALA A 217 -18.82 -21.31 7.98
N ARG A 218 -19.73 -20.67 7.24
CA ARG A 218 -19.79 -20.72 5.76
C ARG A 218 -18.66 -19.95 5.08
N PHE A 219 -18.05 -18.99 5.77
CA PHE A 219 -16.96 -18.17 5.23
C PHE A 219 -15.57 -18.74 5.54
N ARG A 220 -15.48 -19.85 6.28
CA ARG A 220 -14.21 -20.56 6.50
C ARG A 220 -13.86 -21.38 5.26
N GLY A 221 -12.57 -21.47 4.94
CA GLY A 221 -12.07 -22.20 3.78
C GLY A 221 -11.86 -21.29 2.56
N ALA A 222 -11.92 -21.90 1.37
CA ALA A 222 -11.77 -21.18 0.11
C ALA A 222 -13.07 -20.44 -0.24
N ILE A 223 -12.98 -19.13 -0.47
CA ILE A 223 -14.11 -18.29 -0.88
C ILE A 223 -13.72 -17.38 -2.05
N GLU A 224 -14.72 -16.89 -2.76
CA GLU A 224 -14.55 -15.88 -3.80
C GLU A 224 -14.95 -14.51 -3.26
N GLN A 225 -14.05 -13.53 -3.35
CA GLN A 225 -14.34 -12.14 -2.98
C GLN A 225 -14.32 -11.23 -4.20
N LEU A 226 -15.28 -10.31 -4.27
CA LEU A 226 -15.22 -9.19 -5.19
C LEU A 226 -14.41 -8.04 -4.54
N PRO A 227 -13.20 -7.72 -5.01
CA PRO A 227 -12.40 -6.68 -4.38
C PRO A 227 -13.11 -5.33 -4.38
N PRO A 228 -12.95 -4.46 -3.37
CA PRO A 228 -13.60 -3.15 -3.33
C PRO A 228 -12.99 -2.18 -4.37
N MET A 229 -13.74 -1.12 -4.71
CA MET A 229 -13.26 -0.05 -5.60
C MET A 229 -12.09 0.72 -4.96
N HIS A 230 -12.13 0.94 -3.64
CA HIS A 230 -11.06 1.57 -2.87
C HIS A 230 -9.95 0.55 -2.56
N SER A 231 -9.25 0.07 -3.59
CA SER A 231 -8.16 -0.91 -3.47
C SER A 231 -6.94 -0.56 -4.32
N ALA A 232 -5.77 -1.12 -3.96
CA ALA A 232 -4.51 -0.95 -4.68
C ALA A 232 -4.41 -1.79 -5.98
N LEU A 233 -5.42 -2.62 -6.29
CA LEU A 233 -5.46 -3.40 -7.53
C LEU A 233 -5.41 -2.45 -8.73
N LYS A 234 -4.79 -2.89 -9.83
CA LYS A 234 -4.62 -2.06 -11.03
C LYS A 234 -5.53 -2.53 -12.16
N ARG A 235 -6.19 -1.59 -12.84
CA ARG A 235 -6.87 -1.80 -14.13
C ARG A 235 -6.21 -0.90 -15.17
N GLY A 236 -5.67 -1.50 -16.24
CA GLY A 236 -4.92 -0.76 -17.25
C GLY A 236 -3.67 -0.04 -16.70
N GLY A 237 -3.08 -0.55 -15.61
CA GLY A 237 -1.93 0.05 -14.93
C GLY A 237 -2.26 1.10 -13.86
N VAL A 238 -3.53 1.48 -13.72
CA VAL A 238 -3.99 2.49 -12.75
C VAL A 238 -4.60 1.81 -11.52
N PRO A 239 -4.20 2.16 -10.28
CA PRO A 239 -4.85 1.66 -9.06
C PRO A 239 -6.33 2.01 -8.98
N LEU A 240 -7.17 1.09 -8.47
CA LEU A 240 -8.62 1.27 -8.40
C LEU A 240 -9.02 2.40 -7.45
N TYR A 241 -8.29 2.61 -6.35
CA TYR A 241 -8.58 3.72 -5.45
C TYR A 241 -8.45 5.09 -6.15
N LYS A 242 -7.51 5.25 -7.10
CA LYS A 242 -7.38 6.48 -7.89
C LYS A 242 -8.61 6.69 -8.78
N LEU A 243 -9.17 5.60 -9.34
CA LEU A 243 -10.41 5.65 -10.13
C LEU A 243 -11.61 6.00 -9.24
N ALA A 244 -11.72 5.36 -8.07
CA ALA A 244 -12.78 5.59 -7.11
C ALA A 244 -12.81 7.05 -6.61
N ARG A 245 -11.65 7.66 -6.34
CA ARG A 245 -11.53 9.08 -5.96
C ARG A 245 -12.04 10.03 -7.05
N ARG A 246 -11.97 9.63 -8.32
CA ARG A 246 -12.54 10.38 -9.45
C ARG A 246 -14.02 10.06 -9.70
N GLY A 247 -14.65 9.26 -8.84
CA GLY A 247 -16.03 8.79 -9.01
C GLY A 247 -16.18 7.74 -10.12
N GLU A 248 -15.08 7.25 -10.70
CA GLU A 248 -15.12 6.25 -11.75
C GLU A 248 -15.27 4.85 -11.15
N THR A 249 -16.33 4.13 -11.52
CA THR A 249 -16.51 2.73 -11.15
C THR A 249 -16.06 1.82 -12.30
N VAL A 250 -15.39 0.73 -11.94
CA VAL A 250 -14.98 -0.27 -12.92
C VAL A 250 -15.47 -1.66 -12.52
N GLU A 251 -15.84 -2.45 -13.52
CA GLU A 251 -16.11 -3.86 -13.34
C GLU A 251 -14.87 -4.57 -12.77
N ARG A 252 -15.11 -5.41 -11.77
CA ARG A 252 -14.09 -6.18 -11.05
C ARG A 252 -14.51 -7.64 -11.10
N LYS A 253 -13.54 -8.55 -11.20
CA LYS A 253 -13.79 -9.98 -11.14
C LYS A 253 -13.59 -10.46 -9.70
N ALA A 254 -14.42 -11.41 -9.29
CA ALA A 254 -14.19 -12.16 -8.07
C ALA A 254 -12.83 -12.86 -8.13
N ARG A 255 -12.21 -13.04 -6.96
CA ARG A 255 -10.92 -13.68 -6.81
C ARG A 255 -10.96 -14.67 -5.65
N PRO A 256 -10.27 -15.81 -5.77
CA PRO A 256 -10.16 -16.75 -4.69
C PRO A 256 -9.30 -16.18 -3.57
N VAL A 257 -9.77 -16.35 -2.34
CA VAL A 257 -9.03 -16.12 -1.11
C VAL A 257 -9.29 -17.28 -0.15
N GLN A 258 -8.40 -17.47 0.82
CA GLN A 258 -8.53 -18.50 1.83
C GLN A 258 -8.74 -17.86 3.20
N ILE A 259 -9.80 -18.25 3.89
CA ILE A 259 -10.03 -17.94 5.31
C ILE A 259 -9.62 -19.18 6.11
N PHE A 260 -8.46 -19.11 6.75
CA PHE A 260 -7.92 -20.23 7.54
C PHE A 260 -8.67 -20.36 8.87
N GLU A 261 -8.91 -19.24 9.54
CA GLU A 261 -9.65 -19.16 10.80
C GLU A 261 -10.61 -17.97 10.76
N LEU A 262 -11.81 -18.17 11.30
CA LEU A 262 -12.80 -17.13 11.47
C LEU A 262 -13.60 -17.43 12.73
N GLU A 263 -13.41 -16.61 13.75
CA GLU A 263 -13.97 -16.80 15.10
C GLU A 263 -14.82 -15.61 15.49
N LYS A 264 -15.98 -15.88 16.08
CA LYS A 264 -16.76 -14.88 16.80
C LYS A 264 -16.10 -14.66 18.16
N LEU A 265 -15.75 -13.41 18.46
CA LEU A 265 -15.22 -13.03 19.77
C LEU A 265 -16.35 -12.53 20.68
N ALA A 266 -17.13 -11.57 20.19
CA ALA A 266 -18.26 -10.99 20.89
C ALA A 266 -19.39 -10.67 19.89
N PHE A 267 -20.62 -10.69 20.37
CA PHE A 267 -21.76 -10.20 19.60
C PHE A 267 -22.74 -9.51 20.54
N GLU A 268 -22.76 -8.19 20.44
CA GLU A 268 -23.63 -7.28 21.18
C GLU A 268 -24.30 -6.38 20.15
N SER A 269 -25.49 -6.80 19.70
CA SER A 269 -26.17 -6.15 18.57
C SER A 269 -26.22 -4.62 18.73
N PRO A 270 -25.84 -3.84 17.70
CA PRO A 270 -25.53 -4.27 16.32
C PRO A 270 -24.04 -4.60 16.07
N ALA A 271 -23.19 -4.64 17.09
CA ALA A 271 -21.74 -4.87 16.95
C ALA A 271 -21.39 -6.37 16.99
N LEU A 272 -20.62 -6.81 15.99
CA LEU A 272 -20.06 -8.16 15.90
C LEU A 272 -18.54 -8.08 15.82
N GLU A 273 -17.85 -8.69 16.78
CA GLU A 273 -16.39 -8.77 16.81
C GLU A 273 -15.92 -10.14 16.34
N ILE A 274 -14.94 -10.13 15.43
CA ILE A 274 -14.37 -11.34 14.86
C ILE A 274 -12.83 -11.32 14.89
N ARG A 275 -12.24 -12.50 15.03
CA ARG A 275 -10.84 -12.78 14.70
C ARG A 275 -10.81 -13.52 13.37
N VAL A 276 -9.95 -13.08 12.45
CA VAL A 276 -9.81 -13.70 11.13
C VAL A 276 -8.34 -13.88 10.78
N ARG A 277 -7.96 -15.11 10.42
CA ARG A 277 -6.68 -15.44 9.79
C ARG A 277 -6.93 -15.81 8.34
N CYS A 278 -6.31 -15.11 7.41
CA CYS A 278 -6.61 -15.22 5.99
C CYS A 278 -5.36 -15.10 5.11
N SER A 279 -5.49 -15.56 3.87
CA SER A 279 -4.43 -15.44 2.87
C SER A 279 -4.26 -13.99 2.42
N LYS A 280 -3.15 -13.72 1.72
CA LYS A 280 -2.94 -12.45 1.01
C LYS A 280 -4.12 -12.06 0.13
N GLY A 281 -4.34 -10.75 -0.02
CA GLY A 281 -5.37 -10.21 -0.92
C GLY A 281 -6.81 -10.32 -0.42
N THR A 282 -7.04 -10.88 0.76
CA THR A 282 -8.35 -10.86 1.43
C THR A 282 -8.69 -9.45 1.86
N TYR A 283 -9.89 -8.98 1.49
CA TYR A 283 -10.42 -7.69 1.93
C TYR A 283 -11.38 -7.91 3.10
N ILE A 284 -10.97 -7.51 4.30
CA ILE A 284 -11.81 -7.66 5.51
C ILE A 284 -13.08 -6.79 5.41
N ARG A 285 -13.01 -5.66 4.70
CA ARG A 285 -14.17 -4.82 4.38
C ARG A 285 -15.21 -5.56 3.55
N THR A 286 -14.78 -6.26 2.49
CA THR A 286 -15.67 -7.09 1.68
C THR A 286 -16.21 -8.28 2.48
N LEU A 287 -15.36 -8.92 3.31
CA LEU A 287 -15.81 -10.00 4.20
C LEU A 287 -16.91 -9.52 5.15
N ALA A 288 -16.80 -8.31 5.70
CA ALA A 288 -17.81 -7.71 6.55
C ALA A 288 -19.14 -7.51 5.82
N GLU A 289 -19.12 -6.91 4.63
CA GLU A 289 -20.33 -6.76 3.80
C GLU A 289 -20.96 -8.11 3.47
N ASP A 290 -20.16 -9.10 3.07
CA ASP A 290 -20.65 -10.42 2.69
C ASP A 290 -21.30 -11.15 3.88
N ILE A 291 -20.69 -11.07 5.07
CA ILE A 291 -21.28 -11.59 6.32
C ILE A 291 -22.60 -10.87 6.61
N GLY A 292 -22.63 -9.54 6.54
CA GLY A 292 -23.84 -8.76 6.77
C GLY A 292 -24.96 -9.06 5.77
N ASN A 293 -24.61 -9.29 4.50
CA ASN A 293 -25.56 -9.70 3.46
C ASN A 293 -26.10 -11.10 3.71
N ALA A 294 -25.25 -12.04 4.13
CA ALA A 294 -25.67 -13.40 4.48
C ALA A 294 -26.57 -13.44 5.72
N LEU A 295 -26.43 -12.47 6.63
CA LEU A 295 -27.33 -12.26 7.78
C LEU A 295 -28.59 -11.45 7.43
N GLY A 296 -28.70 -10.92 6.21
CA GLY A 296 -29.85 -10.13 5.75
C GLY A 296 -29.89 -8.68 6.24
N THR A 297 -28.92 -8.25 7.06
CA THR A 297 -28.90 -6.92 7.67
C THR A 297 -28.06 -5.90 6.91
N GLY A 298 -27.10 -6.37 6.10
CA GLY A 298 -25.95 -5.58 5.68
C GLY A 298 -24.99 -5.32 6.84
N ALA A 299 -23.76 -4.89 6.53
CA ALA A 299 -22.77 -4.50 7.52
C ALA A 299 -21.65 -3.66 6.90
N HIS A 300 -20.86 -3.00 7.76
CA HIS A 300 -19.58 -2.38 7.42
C HIS A 300 -18.60 -2.50 8.59
N LEU A 301 -17.31 -2.28 8.35
CA LEU A 301 -16.31 -2.24 9.43
C LEU A 301 -16.35 -0.92 10.19
N THR A 302 -16.36 -1.00 11.52
CA THR A 302 -16.17 0.17 12.40
C THR A 302 -14.79 0.18 13.06
N ALA A 303 -14.15 -0.97 13.20
CA ALA A 303 -12.77 -1.08 13.66
C ALA A 303 -12.06 -2.22 12.94
N LEU A 304 -10.76 -2.01 12.66
CA LEU A 304 -9.90 -3.03 12.09
C LEU A 304 -8.50 -2.91 12.69
N ARG A 305 -7.94 -4.03 13.15
CA ARG A 305 -6.57 -4.09 13.66
C ARG A 305 -5.86 -5.31 13.10
N ARG A 306 -4.77 -5.12 12.35
CA ARG A 306 -3.92 -6.24 11.93
C ARG A 306 -3.06 -6.69 13.11
N THR A 307 -3.26 -7.90 13.59
CA THR A 307 -2.53 -8.48 14.73
C THR A 307 -1.34 -9.33 14.30
N GLY A 308 -1.33 -9.81 13.05
CA GLY A 308 -0.25 -10.65 12.53
C GLY A 308 -0.02 -10.52 11.02
N CYS A 309 1.22 -10.77 10.61
CA CYS A 309 1.65 -10.84 9.21
C CYS A 309 2.80 -11.84 9.09
N GLY A 310 2.54 -13.03 8.56
CA GLY A 310 3.51 -14.14 8.55
C GLY A 310 4.00 -14.45 9.97
N PRO A 311 5.31 -14.42 10.23
CA PRO A 311 5.87 -14.71 11.56
C PRO A 311 5.73 -13.51 12.53
N PHE A 312 5.43 -12.31 12.03
CA PHE A 312 5.41 -11.09 12.84
C PHE A 312 4.07 -10.91 13.56
N ARG A 313 4.12 -10.43 14.80
CA ARG A 313 2.94 -10.14 15.63
C ARG A 313 2.94 -8.68 16.09
N VAL A 314 1.75 -8.14 16.29
CA VAL A 314 1.57 -6.75 16.78
C VAL A 314 2.04 -6.58 18.21
N ALA A 315 2.06 -7.66 19.00
CA ALA A 315 2.56 -7.65 20.37
C ALA A 315 4.06 -7.29 20.44
N ASP A 316 4.82 -7.63 19.40
CA ASP A 316 6.25 -7.33 19.28
C ASP A 316 6.51 -5.97 18.59
N ALA A 317 5.46 -5.29 18.14
CA ALA A 317 5.59 -4.05 17.40
C ALA A 317 5.85 -2.86 18.33
N VAL A 318 6.63 -1.90 17.82
CA VAL A 318 6.85 -0.61 18.49
C VAL A 318 5.94 0.43 17.85
N THR A 319 5.24 1.23 18.66
CA THR A 319 4.42 2.33 18.12
C THR A 319 5.30 3.44 17.57
N LEU A 320 4.75 4.27 16.68
CA LEU A 320 5.51 5.38 16.11
C LEU A 320 5.93 6.40 17.19
N GLU A 321 5.07 6.64 18.17
CA GLU A 321 5.32 7.56 19.28
C GLU A 321 6.48 7.05 20.13
N ALA A 322 6.44 5.78 20.51
CA ALA A 322 7.52 5.14 21.25
C ALA A 322 8.83 5.14 20.45
N LEU A 323 8.78 4.86 19.15
CA LEU A 323 9.95 4.89 18.28
C LEU A 323 10.57 6.30 18.18
N THR A 324 9.73 7.34 18.12
CA THR A 324 10.17 8.74 18.03
C THR A 324 10.84 9.20 19.32
N ALA A 325 10.37 8.71 20.47
CA ALA A 325 10.94 9.00 21.79
C ALA A 325 12.31 8.34 22.03
N LEU A 326 12.65 7.30 21.29
CA LEU A 326 13.96 6.63 21.41
C LEU A 326 15.08 7.47 20.80
N GLN A 327 16.25 7.40 21.41
CA GLN A 327 17.52 7.84 20.80
C GLN A 327 17.93 6.89 19.66
N GLU A 328 18.84 7.34 18.78
CA GLU A 328 19.21 6.59 17.58
C GLU A 328 19.68 5.15 17.87
N ALA A 329 20.53 4.95 18.89
CA ALA A 329 20.99 3.62 19.29
C ALA A 329 19.82 2.69 19.65
N GLY A 330 18.90 3.18 20.50
CA GLY A 330 17.71 2.44 20.89
C GLY A 330 16.76 2.15 19.71
N ARG A 331 16.68 3.02 18.70
CA ARG A 331 15.91 2.74 17.47
C ARG A 331 16.55 1.61 16.66
N ARG A 332 17.88 1.62 16.50
CA ARG A 332 18.61 0.59 15.74
C ARG A 332 18.46 -0.79 16.38
N GLU A 333 18.43 -0.88 17.71
CA GLU A 333 18.18 -2.14 18.43
C GLU A 333 16.78 -2.73 18.17
N ARG A 334 15.82 -1.93 17.69
CA ARG A 334 14.49 -2.41 17.30
C ARG A 334 14.45 -2.99 15.89
N LEU A 335 15.53 -2.87 15.10
CA LEU A 335 15.59 -3.48 13.77
C LEU A 335 15.82 -4.98 13.88
N LEU A 336 14.94 -5.73 13.23
CA LEU A 336 15.10 -7.17 13.11
C LEU A 336 16.10 -7.51 11.99
N PRO A 337 16.90 -8.59 12.16
CA PRO A 337 17.86 -9.02 11.15
C PRO A 337 17.13 -9.58 9.92
N LEU A 338 17.84 -9.65 8.78
CA LEU A 338 17.27 -10.18 7.52
C LEU A 338 16.75 -11.62 7.67
N GLY A 339 17.36 -12.43 8.55
CA GLY A 339 16.93 -13.79 8.84
C GLY A 339 15.45 -13.88 9.26
N ALA A 340 14.93 -12.87 9.96
CA ALA A 340 13.53 -12.82 10.39
C ALA A 340 12.55 -12.79 9.20
N LEU A 341 12.97 -12.29 8.03
CA LEU A 341 12.12 -12.21 6.84
C LEU A 341 12.03 -13.52 6.05
N VAL A 342 12.89 -14.49 6.37
CA VAL A 342 13.04 -15.72 5.58
C VAL A 342 12.90 -16.98 6.43
N GLY A 343 12.58 -16.86 7.72
CA GLY A 343 12.49 -17.98 8.66
C GLY A 343 11.49 -19.06 8.24
N ASP A 344 10.35 -18.67 7.67
CA ASP A 344 9.28 -19.60 7.25
C ASP A 344 9.50 -20.21 5.86
N LEU A 345 10.57 -19.82 5.16
CA LEU A 345 10.90 -20.37 3.85
C LEU A 345 11.80 -21.61 3.98
N PRO A 346 11.67 -22.60 3.09
CA PRO A 346 12.63 -23.70 3.05
C PRO A 346 14.03 -23.15 2.77
N GLN A 347 15.03 -23.65 3.49
CA GLN A 347 16.36 -23.06 3.49
C GLN A 347 17.35 -23.90 2.68
N ARG A 348 18.30 -23.23 2.04
CA ARG A 348 19.47 -23.84 1.40
C ARG A 348 20.74 -23.11 1.79
N ARG A 349 21.71 -23.87 2.27
CA ARG A 349 23.05 -23.37 2.54
C ARG A 349 23.89 -23.49 1.27
N LEU A 350 24.55 -22.41 0.90
CA LEU A 350 25.50 -22.39 -0.20
C LEU A 350 26.91 -22.22 0.35
N ASP A 351 27.87 -22.95 -0.20
CA ASP A 351 29.28 -22.67 0.05
C ASP A 351 29.77 -21.42 -0.71
N ALA A 352 31.02 -21.02 -0.49
CA ALA A 352 31.59 -19.83 -1.10
C ALA A 352 31.67 -19.92 -2.64
N ALA A 353 31.92 -21.10 -3.21
CA ALA A 353 32.02 -21.31 -4.64
C ALA A 353 30.63 -21.25 -5.30
N GLU A 354 29.64 -21.86 -4.66
CA GLU A 354 28.23 -21.82 -5.04
C GLU A 354 27.67 -20.39 -4.99
N GLU A 355 27.90 -19.66 -3.89
CA GLU A 355 27.50 -18.26 -3.75
C GLU A 355 28.11 -17.39 -4.87
N ALA A 356 29.41 -17.56 -5.16
CA ALA A 356 30.10 -16.81 -6.20
C ALA A 356 29.48 -17.04 -7.59
N ARG A 357 29.07 -18.27 -7.90
CA ARG A 357 28.36 -18.60 -9.14
C ARG A 357 26.97 -17.98 -9.15
N PHE A 358 26.24 -18.06 -8.05
CA PHE A 358 24.90 -17.49 -7.90
C PHE A 358 24.87 -15.98 -8.13
N ARG A 359 25.85 -15.26 -7.57
CA ARG A 359 26.00 -13.81 -7.75
C ARG A 359 26.31 -13.40 -9.19
N LYS A 360 26.87 -14.30 -10.00
CA LYS A 360 27.05 -14.13 -11.45
C LYS A 360 25.81 -14.51 -12.27
N GLY A 361 24.68 -14.80 -11.61
CA GLY A 361 23.43 -15.17 -12.28
C GLY A 361 23.35 -16.65 -12.71
N GLN A 362 24.33 -17.48 -12.33
CA GLN A 362 24.35 -18.89 -12.73
C GLN A 362 23.36 -19.71 -11.89
N ALA A 363 22.69 -20.65 -12.55
CA ALA A 363 21.88 -21.65 -11.88
C ALA A 363 22.76 -22.75 -11.28
N LEU A 364 22.33 -23.32 -10.15
CA LEU A 364 22.92 -24.53 -9.57
C LEU A 364 22.01 -25.71 -9.89
N SER A 365 22.60 -26.82 -10.32
CA SER A 365 21.88 -28.08 -10.52
C SER A 365 21.76 -28.79 -9.18
N MET A 366 20.52 -28.93 -8.69
CA MET A 366 20.19 -29.62 -7.45
C MET A 366 19.06 -30.62 -7.71
N PRO A 367 19.37 -31.78 -8.30
CA PRO A 367 18.37 -32.83 -8.56
C PRO A 367 17.60 -33.19 -7.28
N GLY A 368 16.28 -33.34 -7.39
CA GLY A 368 15.41 -33.67 -6.26
C GLY A 368 15.01 -32.48 -5.39
N LEU A 369 15.44 -31.26 -5.71
CA LEU A 369 14.98 -30.06 -5.00
C LEU A 369 13.51 -29.76 -5.35
N ALA A 370 12.68 -29.61 -4.31
CA ALA A 370 11.27 -29.27 -4.49
C ALA A 370 11.11 -27.92 -5.23
N VAL A 371 10.09 -27.82 -6.09
CA VAL A 371 9.77 -26.57 -6.79
C VAL A 371 9.31 -25.53 -5.78
N GLY A 372 9.91 -24.34 -5.80
CA GLY A 372 9.55 -23.30 -4.83
C GLY A 372 10.59 -22.20 -4.66
N ILE A 373 10.30 -21.29 -3.74
CA ILE A 373 11.22 -20.23 -3.31
C ILE A 373 11.96 -20.72 -2.06
N PHE A 374 13.28 -20.53 -2.05
CA PHE A 374 14.15 -20.91 -0.95
C PHE A 374 14.88 -19.69 -0.39
N ALA A 375 15.06 -19.67 0.93
CA ALA A 375 16.02 -18.80 1.59
C ALA A 375 17.43 -19.35 1.35
N LEU A 376 18.34 -18.50 0.87
CA LEU A 376 19.74 -18.86 0.64
C LEU A 376 20.58 -18.31 1.78
N LEU A 377 21.27 -19.20 2.48
CA LEU A 377 22.07 -18.90 3.65
C LEU A 377 23.52 -19.30 3.43
N ARG A 378 24.45 -18.66 4.14
CA ARG A 378 25.83 -19.15 4.28
C ARG A 378 25.93 -20.22 5.37
N PRO A 379 27.08 -20.90 5.50
CA PRO A 379 27.31 -21.84 6.60
C PRO A 379 27.16 -21.20 7.99
N ASP A 380 27.51 -19.92 8.13
CA ASP A 380 27.34 -19.13 9.37
C ASP A 380 25.89 -18.70 9.67
N GLY A 381 24.95 -18.98 8.77
CA GLY A 381 23.53 -18.60 8.89
C GLY A 381 23.18 -17.21 8.34
N SER A 382 24.16 -16.43 7.87
CA SER A 382 23.89 -15.13 7.26
C SER A 382 23.14 -15.27 5.93
N VAL A 383 22.24 -14.31 5.65
CA VAL A 383 21.36 -14.36 4.48
C VAL A 383 22.10 -13.90 3.22
N ILE A 384 22.14 -14.77 2.22
CA ILE A 384 22.61 -14.47 0.85
C ILE A 384 21.47 -13.86 0.03
N GLY A 385 20.25 -14.39 0.15
CA GLY A 385 19.13 -13.97 -0.67
C GLY A 385 18.01 -15.01 -0.79
N LEU A 386 17.28 -14.92 -1.91
CA LEU A 386 16.23 -15.84 -2.32
C LEU A 386 16.62 -16.53 -3.63
N GLY A 387 16.39 -17.84 -3.69
CA GLY A 387 16.50 -18.66 -4.88
C GLY A 387 15.14 -19.23 -5.28
N LYS A 388 14.96 -19.55 -6.56
CA LYS A 388 13.78 -20.27 -7.05
C LYS A 388 14.21 -21.56 -7.75
N ALA A 389 13.71 -22.70 -7.26
CA ALA A 389 13.89 -23.99 -7.89
C ALA A 389 12.77 -24.25 -8.90
N ASP A 390 13.11 -24.82 -10.05
CA ASP A 390 12.16 -25.35 -11.03
C ASP A 390 12.08 -26.88 -10.99
N ALA A 391 11.16 -27.46 -11.78
CA ALA A 391 10.90 -28.90 -11.78
C ALA A 391 12.10 -29.74 -12.27
N ALA A 392 13.09 -29.12 -12.93
CA ALA A 392 14.31 -29.79 -13.34
C ALA A 392 15.39 -29.80 -12.24
N GLY A 393 15.09 -29.26 -11.05
CA GLY A 393 16.05 -29.12 -9.96
C GLY A 393 17.05 -27.97 -10.18
N ALA A 394 16.81 -27.07 -11.14
CA ALA A 394 17.67 -25.91 -11.32
C ALA A 394 17.29 -24.81 -10.33
N LEU A 395 18.17 -24.54 -9.37
CA LEU A 395 18.03 -23.42 -8.42
C LEU A 395 18.60 -22.16 -9.06
N LYS A 396 17.76 -21.15 -9.27
CA LYS A 396 18.12 -19.87 -9.93
C LYS A 396 18.06 -18.70 -8.94
N PRO A 397 18.94 -17.69 -9.07
CA PRO A 397 18.88 -16.48 -8.25
C PRO A 397 17.61 -15.69 -8.54
N LEU A 398 16.88 -15.33 -7.47
CA LEU A 398 15.68 -14.49 -7.56
C LEU A 398 15.99 -13.07 -7.08
N ARG A 399 16.50 -12.94 -5.85
CA ARG A 399 16.89 -11.67 -5.22
C ARG A 399 18.06 -11.91 -4.27
N LEU A 400 19.18 -11.24 -4.48
CA LEU A 400 20.37 -11.38 -3.64
C LEU A 400 20.67 -10.08 -2.90
N THR A 401 21.27 -10.21 -1.72
CA THR A 401 21.88 -9.09 -0.99
C THR A 401 23.06 -8.53 -1.80
N ALA A 402 23.36 -7.24 -1.65
CA ALA A 402 24.40 -6.56 -2.42
C ALA A 402 25.83 -7.01 -2.03
N THR A 403 26.07 -7.34 -0.76
CA THR A 403 27.41 -7.57 -0.21
C THR A 403 27.66 -9.02 0.21
N MET A 404 28.94 -9.40 0.24
CA MET A 404 29.44 -10.67 0.80
C MET A 404 29.62 -10.64 2.32
N GLN A 405 29.55 -9.46 2.95
CA GLN A 405 29.59 -9.34 4.41
C GLN A 405 28.18 -9.52 5.00
N ALA A 406 28.12 -9.96 6.27
CA ALA A 406 26.89 -10.09 7.03
C ALA A 406 26.13 -8.75 7.00
N ALA A 407 25.06 -8.69 6.23
CA ALA A 407 24.17 -7.54 6.18
C ALA A 407 23.27 -7.56 7.44
N ASP A 408 23.90 -7.41 8.61
CA ASP A 408 23.20 -7.24 9.87
C ASP A 408 23.09 -5.76 10.19
N ASN A 409 21.85 -5.28 10.19
CA ASN A 409 21.38 -4.03 10.80
C ASN A 409 22.03 -2.71 10.37
N GLN A 410 22.95 -2.70 9.41
CA GLN A 410 23.53 -1.46 8.91
C GLN A 410 22.59 -0.79 7.93
N LEU A 411 21.71 0.07 8.46
CA LEU A 411 21.23 1.21 7.69
C LEU A 411 22.47 1.98 7.24
N GLU A 412 22.73 2.01 5.92
CA GLU A 412 23.84 2.78 5.38
C GLU A 412 23.74 4.22 5.91
N SER A 413 24.72 4.63 6.71
CA SER A 413 24.80 6.01 7.19
C SER A 413 24.87 6.97 5.99
N PRO A 414 24.22 8.14 6.05
CA PRO A 414 24.47 9.19 5.08
C PRO A 414 25.95 9.62 5.21
N ALA A 415 26.66 9.58 4.08
CA ALA A 415 28.01 10.10 3.95
C ALA A 415 28.02 11.63 3.95
#